data_AF-A0A2V3HJA0-F1
#
_entry.id   AF-A0A2V3HJA0-F1
#
_cell.length_a   1.000
_cell.length_b   1.000
_cell.length_c   1.000
_cell.angle_alpha   90.00
_cell.angle_beta   90.00
_cell.angle_gamma   90.00
#
_symmetry.space_group_name_H-M   'P 1'
#
loop_
_entity.id
_entity.type
_entity.pdbx_description
1 polymer ?
#
loop_
_entity_poly.entity_id
_entity_poly.type
_entity_poly.pdbx_seq_one_letter_code
_entity_poly.pdbx_strand_id
1 'polypeptide(L)'
;MSMVRVLSVLPGFVGFVCLILVVGSLLGVELDSTRVEATTVPCLDDDVGGCPVGMTSSDFHVPWGFNLLDVEVNIEWSEPLKAWIGVVDASFAESCPPDSNGLTTCEAEDFEFIAGGPSVDDSFTFTLEPGDYRFTSAGRDGSNLDDQLVTISTTIHMAATGEILLALVGILLMVGAVEMIYPIKLFWKKFVDA
;
A
#
# COMPACT_ATOMS: atom_id res chain seq x y z
N MET A 1 28.96 12.22 -39.65
CA MET A 1 28.78 10.92 -38.97
C MET A 1 28.73 11.02 -37.43
N SER A 2 29.02 12.18 -36.81
CA SER A 2 28.98 12.34 -35.34
C SER A 2 27.59 12.69 -34.77
N MET A 3 26.75 13.41 -35.50
CA MET A 3 25.49 13.97 -34.97
C MET A 3 24.41 12.91 -34.69
N VAL A 4 24.33 11.84 -35.49
CA VAL A 4 23.34 10.75 -35.29
C VAL A 4 23.68 9.87 -34.09
N ARG A 5 24.98 9.71 -33.77
CA ARG A 5 25.43 8.94 -32.61
C ARG A 5 25.14 9.65 -31.29
N VAL A 6 25.20 10.98 -31.27
CA VAL A 6 24.87 11.80 -30.08
C VAL A 6 23.36 11.79 -29.79
N LEU A 7 22.52 11.73 -30.83
CA LEU A 7 21.05 11.67 -30.69
C LEU A 7 20.56 10.32 -30.13
N SER A 8 21.33 9.24 -30.25
CA SER A 8 21.02 7.92 -29.68
C SER A 8 21.28 7.83 -28.16
N VAL A 9 22.13 8.70 -27.62
CA VAL A 9 22.50 8.68 -26.19
C VAL A 9 21.29 8.99 -25.30
N LEU A 10 20.40 9.87 -25.74
CA LEU A 10 19.23 10.30 -24.97
C LEU A 10 18.21 9.15 -24.73
N PRO A 11 17.72 8.43 -25.75
CA PRO A 11 16.83 7.28 -25.54
C PRO A 11 17.53 6.14 -24.79
N GLY A 12 18.82 5.90 -25.04
CA GLY A 12 19.59 4.89 -24.30
C GLY A 12 19.71 5.23 -22.80
N PHE A 13 19.97 6.49 -22.47
CA PHE A 13 20.03 6.95 -21.07
C PHE A 13 18.66 6.83 -20.38
N VAL A 14 17.58 7.27 -21.04
CA VAL A 14 16.22 7.14 -20.49
C VAL A 14 15.85 5.68 -20.30
N GLY A 15 16.13 4.80 -21.28
CA GLY A 15 15.88 3.37 -21.16
C GLY A 15 16.67 2.73 -20.02
N PHE A 16 17.93 3.12 -19.82
CA PHE A 16 18.73 2.68 -18.68
C PHE A 16 18.14 3.12 -17.33
N VAL A 17 17.69 4.37 -17.21
CA VAL A 17 17.02 4.86 -16.01
C VAL A 17 15.73 4.08 -15.74
N CYS A 18 14.91 3.81 -16.76
CA CYS A 18 13.71 2.98 -16.61
C CYS A 18 14.03 1.60 -16.06
N LEU A 19 15.08 0.95 -16.56
CA LEU A 19 15.50 -0.37 -16.05
C LEU A 19 16.02 -0.31 -14.61
N ILE A 20 16.73 0.75 -14.22
CA ILE A 20 17.14 0.95 -12.82
C ILE A 20 15.90 1.09 -11.92
N LEU A 21 14.90 1.85 -12.35
CA LEU A 21 13.66 2.02 -11.58
C LEU A 21 12.91 0.71 -11.42
N VAL A 22 12.85 -0.15 -12.45
CA VAL A 22 12.28 -1.50 -12.33
C VAL A 22 13.04 -2.32 -11.29
N VAL A 23 14.37 -2.34 -11.35
CA VAL A 23 15.19 -3.10 -10.39
C VAL A 23 15.02 -2.55 -8.97
N GLY A 24 14.96 -1.23 -8.80
CA GLY A 24 14.72 -0.59 -7.50
C GLY A 24 13.34 -0.91 -6.95
N SER A 25 12.32 -0.95 -7.80
CA SER A 25 10.95 -1.29 -7.41
C SER A 25 10.82 -2.73 -6.90
N LEU A 26 11.49 -3.68 -7.55
CA LEU A 26 11.48 -5.10 -7.14
C LEU A 26 12.04 -5.32 -5.72
N LEU A 27 12.91 -4.42 -5.25
CA LEU A 27 13.46 -4.48 -3.89
C LEU A 27 12.50 -3.87 -2.85
N GLY A 28 11.54 -3.04 -3.29
CA GLY A 28 10.69 -2.24 -2.41
C GLY A 28 11.43 -1.09 -1.76
N VAL A 29 10.69 -0.03 -1.45
CA VAL A 29 11.17 1.06 -0.59
C VAL A 29 10.39 0.99 0.71
N GLU A 30 11.08 0.61 1.78
CA GLU A 30 10.56 0.70 3.15
C GLU A 30 10.62 2.17 3.60
N LEU A 31 9.49 2.71 4.04
CA LEU A 31 9.43 4.01 4.69
C LEU A 31 9.65 3.84 6.21
N ASP A 32 10.13 4.91 6.86
CA ASP A 32 10.32 4.90 8.31
C ASP A 32 9.02 4.54 9.03
N SER A 33 9.12 3.57 9.94
CA SER A 33 7.99 3.14 10.77
C SER A 33 7.58 4.28 11.72
N THR A 34 6.27 4.55 11.76
CA THR A 34 5.70 5.53 12.67
C THR A 34 5.07 4.81 13.85
N ARG A 35 5.36 5.28 15.07
CA ARG A 35 4.77 4.75 16.30
C ARG A 35 3.78 5.76 16.85
N VAL A 36 2.55 5.34 17.06
CA VAL A 36 1.47 6.16 17.59
C VAL A 36 0.96 5.50 18.86
N GLU A 37 0.80 6.30 19.90
CA GLU A 37 0.17 5.87 21.15
C GLU A 37 -1.34 6.03 20.99
N ALA A 38 -2.08 4.93 21.11
CA ALA A 38 -3.53 4.87 20.98
C ALA A 38 -4.11 4.27 22.26
N THR A 39 -5.21 4.83 22.75
CA THR A 39 -5.86 4.30 23.96
C THR A 39 -6.84 3.20 23.58
N THR A 40 -6.78 2.08 24.29
CA THR A 40 -7.69 0.94 24.14
C THR A 40 -9.09 1.31 24.60
N VAL A 41 -10.09 1.01 23.76
CA VAL A 41 -11.51 1.17 24.10
C VAL A 41 -11.92 0.05 25.06
N PRO A 42 -12.53 0.35 26.22
CA PRO A 42 -12.95 -0.68 27.17
C PRO A 42 -14.16 -1.47 26.65
N CYS A 43 -14.17 -2.77 26.89
CA CYS A 43 -15.26 -3.70 26.53
C CYS A 43 -15.77 -4.34 27.84
N LEU A 44 -17.00 -4.01 28.22
CA LEU A 44 -17.62 -4.46 29.47
C LEU A 44 -18.59 -5.61 29.16
N ASP A 45 -18.34 -6.79 29.76
CA ASP A 45 -19.10 -8.03 29.55
C ASP A 45 -20.55 -8.02 30.08
N ASP A 46 -21.05 -6.88 30.55
CA ASP A 46 -22.36 -6.78 31.18
C ASP A 46 -23.43 -6.34 30.15
N ASP A 47 -24.60 -6.99 30.18
CA ASP A 47 -25.82 -6.87 29.31
C ASP A 47 -26.40 -5.43 29.09
N VAL A 48 -25.66 -4.38 29.43
CA VAL A 48 -26.05 -2.96 29.32
C VAL A 48 -25.01 -2.13 28.56
N GLY A 49 -23.79 -2.63 28.34
CA GLY A 49 -22.65 -1.85 27.86
C GLY A 49 -22.22 -2.07 26.40
N GLY A 50 -22.34 -3.29 25.88
CA GLY A 50 -21.77 -3.65 24.57
C GLY A 50 -20.26 -3.39 24.47
N CYS A 51 -19.65 -3.76 23.34
CA CYS A 51 -18.26 -3.42 23.06
C CYS A 51 -18.21 -2.42 21.92
N PRO A 52 -18.28 -1.10 22.22
CA PRO A 52 -18.41 -0.07 21.20
C PRO A 52 -17.18 -0.06 20.31
N VAL A 53 -17.41 -0.04 19.00
CA VAL A 53 -16.33 0.07 18.03
C VAL A 53 -16.01 1.55 17.83
N GLY A 54 -14.76 1.92 18.11
CA GLY A 54 -14.21 3.22 17.71
C GLY A 54 -13.99 3.25 16.20
N MET A 55 -14.33 4.36 15.55
CA MET A 55 -14.12 4.59 14.13
C MET A 55 -13.59 6.01 13.90
N THR A 56 -12.66 6.15 12.95
CA THR A 56 -12.13 7.46 12.58
C THR A 56 -13.24 8.39 12.07
N SER A 57 -13.23 9.65 12.53
CA SER A 57 -14.24 10.64 12.17
C SER A 57 -14.11 11.16 10.73
N SER A 58 -12.92 11.03 10.15
CA SER A 58 -12.60 11.42 8.77
C SER A 58 -12.28 10.21 7.90
N ASP A 59 -12.63 10.32 6.62
CA ASP A 59 -12.29 9.32 5.61
C ASP A 59 -10.81 9.41 5.23
N PHE A 60 -10.18 8.24 5.11
CA PHE A 60 -8.87 8.09 4.51
C PHE A 60 -9.03 7.88 2.99
N HIS A 61 -8.92 8.97 2.24
CA HIS A 61 -9.05 8.97 0.78
C HIS A 61 -7.74 8.60 0.10
N VAL A 62 -7.74 7.52 -0.67
CA VAL A 62 -6.62 7.09 -1.52
C VAL A 62 -6.86 7.54 -2.96
N PRO A 63 -6.06 8.47 -3.50
CA PRO A 63 -6.25 8.97 -4.86
C PRO A 63 -6.04 7.87 -5.91
N TRP A 64 -6.79 7.93 -7.01
CA TRP A 64 -6.71 6.99 -8.14
C TRP A 64 -5.30 6.83 -8.74
N GLY A 65 -4.42 7.83 -8.59
CA GLY A 65 -3.04 7.76 -9.05
C GLY A 65 -2.21 6.65 -8.38
N PHE A 66 -2.65 6.14 -7.23
CA PHE A 66 -2.01 5.04 -6.52
C PHE A 66 -2.24 3.67 -7.17
N ASN A 67 -3.10 3.55 -8.18
CA ASN A 67 -3.34 2.28 -8.89
C ASN A 67 -2.08 1.68 -9.55
N LEU A 68 -1.09 2.53 -9.88
CA LEU A 68 0.18 2.11 -10.48
C LEU A 68 1.25 1.74 -9.43
N LEU A 69 0.95 1.97 -8.16
CA LEU A 69 1.79 1.63 -7.03
C LEU A 69 1.12 0.48 -6.28
N ASP A 70 1.93 -0.32 -5.61
CA ASP A 70 1.46 -1.33 -4.69
C ASP A 70 2.01 -0.94 -3.31
N VAL A 71 1.15 -0.33 -2.51
CA VAL A 71 1.53 0.24 -1.22
C VAL A 71 0.98 -0.66 -0.14
N GLU A 72 1.87 -1.36 0.54
CA GLU A 72 1.54 -2.22 1.66
C GLU A 72 1.75 -1.46 2.97
N VAL A 73 0.71 -1.42 3.79
CA VAL A 73 0.77 -0.86 5.14
C VAL A 73 0.60 -2.00 6.14
N ASN A 74 1.64 -2.25 6.92
CA ASN A 74 1.62 -3.19 8.02
C ASN A 74 1.31 -2.44 9.32
N ILE A 75 0.31 -2.93 10.04
CA ILE A 75 -0.13 -2.36 11.32
C ILE A 75 0.06 -3.43 12.38
N GLU A 76 0.85 -3.10 13.40
CA GLU A 76 1.15 -3.95 14.56
C GLU A 76 0.84 -3.15 15.83
N TRP A 77 0.36 -3.80 16.89
CA TRP A 77 0.07 -3.13 18.16
C TRP A 77 0.55 -3.95 19.36
N SER A 78 0.89 -3.26 20.45
CA SER A 78 1.57 -3.89 21.60
C SER A 78 0.70 -4.75 22.50
N GLU A 79 -0.63 -4.60 22.45
CA GLU A 79 -1.56 -5.30 23.35
C GLU A 79 -2.70 -6.04 22.61
N PRO A 80 -2.39 -7.03 21.75
CA PRO A 80 -3.41 -7.61 20.88
C PRO A 80 -4.45 -8.50 21.54
N LEU A 81 -4.16 -8.98 22.74
CA LEU A 81 -5.13 -9.74 23.54
C LEU A 81 -6.20 -8.83 24.18
N LYS A 82 -5.97 -7.52 24.22
CA LYS A 82 -6.90 -6.54 24.79
C LYS A 82 -7.63 -5.71 23.74
N ALA A 83 -7.03 -5.48 22.57
CA ALA A 83 -7.65 -4.68 21.51
C ALA A 83 -7.40 -5.27 20.14
N TRP A 84 -8.28 -4.94 19.20
CA TRP A 84 -8.10 -5.22 17.79
C TRP A 84 -8.28 -3.96 16.97
N ILE A 85 -7.64 -3.94 15.79
CA ILE A 85 -7.71 -2.85 14.82
C ILE A 85 -8.18 -3.43 13.49
N GLY A 86 -9.06 -2.72 12.80
CA GLY A 86 -9.59 -3.10 11.50
C GLY A 86 -9.64 -1.92 10.53
N VAL A 87 -9.78 -2.26 9.26
CA VAL A 87 -10.02 -1.30 8.17
C VAL A 87 -11.33 -1.68 7.50
N VAL A 88 -12.22 -0.71 7.34
CA VAL A 88 -13.55 -0.87 6.74
C VAL A 88 -13.74 0.17 5.64
N ASP A 89 -14.72 -0.07 4.77
CA ASP A 89 -15.12 0.90 3.75
C ASP A 89 -15.74 2.15 4.41
N ALA A 90 -15.50 3.34 3.85
CA ALA A 90 -16.05 4.58 4.40
C ALA A 90 -17.58 4.63 4.41
N SER A 91 -18.27 3.82 3.59
CA SER A 91 -19.73 3.70 3.57
C SER A 91 -20.32 3.25 4.91
N PHE A 92 -19.56 2.55 5.76
CA PHE A 92 -20.00 2.19 7.11
C PHE A 92 -20.23 3.39 8.02
N ALA A 93 -19.75 4.58 7.65
CA ALA A 93 -20.09 5.82 8.32
C ALA A 93 -21.58 6.21 8.21
N GLU A 94 -22.28 5.72 7.19
CA GLU A 94 -23.70 6.00 7.00
C GLU A 94 -24.59 5.08 7.85
N SER A 95 -24.20 3.81 7.99
CA SER A 95 -24.92 2.82 8.80
C SER A 95 -24.57 2.90 10.29
N CYS A 96 -23.30 3.14 10.59
CA CYS A 96 -22.71 3.13 11.92
C CYS A 96 -21.91 4.41 12.18
N PRO A 97 -22.55 5.60 12.20
CA PRO A 97 -21.83 6.86 12.33
C PRO A 97 -21.09 6.95 13.69
N PRO A 98 -19.86 7.49 13.71
CA PRO A 98 -19.15 7.73 14.96
C PRO A 98 -19.72 8.98 15.66
N ASP A 99 -19.76 8.94 16.99
CA ASP A 99 -20.14 10.07 17.84
C ASP A 99 -19.02 11.11 17.96
N SER A 100 -19.20 12.12 18.81
CA SER A 100 -18.18 13.16 19.06
C SER A 100 -16.87 12.63 19.66
N ASN A 101 -16.89 11.43 20.24
CA ASN A 101 -15.73 10.76 20.81
C ASN A 101 -15.12 9.74 19.83
N GLY A 102 -15.69 9.60 18.62
CA GLY A 102 -15.26 8.60 17.64
C GLY A 102 -15.81 7.20 17.90
N LEU A 103 -16.79 7.03 18.79
CA LEU A 103 -17.39 5.74 19.10
C LEU A 103 -18.67 5.53 18.28
N THR A 104 -18.81 4.35 17.70
CA THR A 104 -20.03 3.95 16.99
C THR A 104 -20.98 3.22 17.93
N THR A 105 -22.26 3.16 17.54
CA THR A 105 -23.27 2.34 18.24
C THR A 105 -23.32 0.90 17.75
N CYS A 106 -22.43 0.52 16.84
CA CYS A 106 -22.39 -0.79 16.22
C CYS A 106 -21.30 -1.66 16.85
N GLU A 107 -21.47 -2.96 16.71
CA GLU A 107 -20.51 -3.96 17.21
C GLU A 107 -19.64 -4.49 16.09
N ALA A 108 -18.61 -5.26 16.45
CA ALA A 108 -17.65 -5.79 15.47
C ALA A 108 -18.32 -6.64 14.36
N GLU A 109 -19.44 -7.29 14.68
CA GLU A 109 -20.21 -8.17 13.79
C GLU A 109 -20.99 -7.40 12.70
N ASP A 110 -21.20 -6.10 12.89
CA ASP A 110 -21.92 -5.25 11.95
C ASP A 110 -21.03 -4.74 10.80
N PHE A 111 -19.72 -4.95 10.88
CA PHE A 111 -18.74 -4.46 9.92
C PHE A 111 -18.20 -5.57 9.01
N GLU A 112 -18.00 -5.22 7.74
CA GLU A 112 -17.20 -6.03 6.82
C GLU A 112 -15.78 -5.47 6.77
N PHE A 113 -14.84 -6.21 7.36
CA PHE A 113 -13.44 -5.81 7.41
C PHE A 113 -12.73 -6.12 6.10
N ILE A 114 -12.14 -5.10 5.51
CA ILE A 114 -11.26 -5.21 4.34
C ILE A 114 -9.90 -5.77 4.78
N ALA A 115 -9.44 -5.36 5.96
CA ALA A 115 -8.25 -5.89 6.61
C ALA A 115 -8.37 -5.80 8.14
N GLY A 116 -7.63 -6.65 8.85
CA GLY A 116 -7.67 -6.71 10.32
C GLY A 116 -9.00 -7.23 10.88
N GLY A 117 -9.43 -6.66 12.00
CA GLY A 117 -10.67 -7.02 12.69
C GLY A 117 -10.49 -7.91 13.92
N PRO A 118 -11.58 -8.34 14.57
CA PRO A 118 -11.57 -9.06 15.84
C PRO A 118 -10.98 -10.48 15.74
N SER A 119 -10.80 -11.01 14.54
CA SER A 119 -10.18 -12.32 14.28
C SER A 119 -8.66 -12.28 14.18
N VAL A 120 -8.05 -11.09 14.26
CA VAL A 120 -6.60 -10.89 14.10
C VAL A 120 -5.96 -10.49 15.43
N ASP A 121 -4.91 -11.21 15.82
CA ASP A 121 -4.37 -11.19 17.18
C ASP A 121 -2.95 -10.59 17.30
N ASP A 122 -2.42 -9.89 16.29
CA ASP A 122 -1.05 -9.33 16.43
C ASP A 122 -0.78 -8.20 15.44
N SER A 123 -0.89 -8.52 14.16
CA SER A 123 -0.67 -7.58 13.07
C SER A 123 -1.46 -8.00 11.84
N PHE A 124 -1.72 -7.02 10.97
CA PHE A 124 -2.20 -7.29 9.62
C PHE A 124 -1.50 -6.39 8.62
N THR A 125 -1.44 -6.86 7.38
CA THR A 125 -1.01 -6.07 6.24
C THR A 125 -2.23 -5.70 5.42
N PHE A 126 -2.34 -4.43 5.08
CA PHE A 126 -3.38 -3.85 4.25
C PHE A 126 -2.75 -3.24 3.00
N THR A 127 -3.19 -3.69 1.83
CA THR A 127 -2.79 -3.10 0.54
C THR A 127 -3.69 -1.92 0.23
N LEU A 128 -3.11 -0.74 0.00
CA LEU A 128 -3.87 0.46 -0.31
C LEU A 128 -4.34 0.42 -1.77
N GLU A 129 -5.63 0.20 -1.95
CA GLU A 129 -6.28 0.39 -3.24
C GLU A 129 -6.93 1.78 -3.31
N PRO A 130 -7.17 2.35 -4.51
CA PRO A 130 -7.92 3.59 -4.62
C PRO A 130 -9.34 3.46 -4.07
N GLY A 131 -9.68 4.32 -3.12
CA GLY A 131 -10.97 4.26 -2.43
C GLY A 131 -10.99 5.13 -1.18
N ASP A 132 -12.11 5.06 -0.46
CA ASP A 132 -12.32 5.75 0.81
C ASP A 132 -12.42 4.71 1.93
N TYR A 133 -11.52 4.80 2.91
CA TYR A 133 -11.43 3.86 4.02
C TYR A 133 -11.63 4.54 5.36
N ARG A 134 -12.04 3.77 6.36
CA ARG A 134 -11.99 4.16 7.77
C ARG A 134 -11.31 3.11 8.61
N PHE A 135 -10.63 3.56 9.65
CA PHE A 135 -10.01 2.68 10.63
C PHE A 135 -10.97 2.48 11.79
N THR A 136 -11.10 1.24 12.21
CA THR A 136 -11.90 0.83 13.35
C THR A 136 -11.01 0.19 14.41
N SER A 137 -11.39 0.37 15.67
CA SER A 137 -10.70 -0.24 16.80
C SER A 137 -11.66 -0.51 17.94
N ALA A 138 -11.58 -1.67 18.57
CA ALA A 138 -12.35 -1.95 19.78
C ALA A 138 -11.55 -2.82 20.75
N GLY A 139 -11.99 -2.82 22.00
CA GLY A 139 -11.52 -3.76 23.01
C GLY A 139 -12.03 -5.17 22.76
N ARG A 140 -11.30 -6.16 23.26
CA ARG A 140 -11.73 -7.55 23.42
C ARG A 140 -12.36 -7.75 24.81
N ASP A 141 -13.09 -8.85 25.00
CA ASP A 141 -13.76 -9.19 26.26
C ASP A 141 -12.83 -9.03 27.48
N GLY A 142 -13.27 -8.29 28.49
CA GLY A 142 -12.50 -7.98 29.70
C GLY A 142 -11.36 -6.95 29.52
N SER A 143 -11.30 -6.24 28.39
CA SER A 143 -10.33 -5.16 28.18
C SER A 143 -10.68 -3.89 28.96
N ASN A 144 -9.64 -3.23 29.49
CA ASN A 144 -9.74 -1.97 30.21
C ASN A 144 -9.14 -0.84 29.38
N LEU A 145 -9.42 0.40 29.79
CA LEU A 145 -8.71 1.59 29.32
C LEU A 145 -7.22 1.47 29.65
N ASP A 146 -6.40 1.31 28.61
CA ASP A 146 -4.95 1.22 28.71
C ASP A 146 -4.32 1.84 27.46
N ASP A 147 -3.09 2.33 27.59
CA ASP A 147 -2.37 2.90 26.45
C ASP A 147 -1.65 1.77 25.69
N GLN A 148 -1.88 1.69 24.39
CA GLN A 148 -1.20 0.74 23.51
C GLN A 148 -0.40 1.48 22.44
N LEU A 149 0.72 0.87 22.06
CA LEU A 149 1.59 1.41 21.03
C LEU A 149 1.29 0.72 19.71
N VAL A 150 0.87 1.50 18.72
CA VAL A 150 0.60 1.05 17.35
C VAL A 150 1.79 1.42 16.47
N THR A 151 2.43 0.42 15.88
CA THR A 151 3.50 0.57 14.91
C THR A 151 2.93 0.42 13.51
N ILE A 152 3.12 1.46 12.69
CA ILE A 152 2.70 1.51 11.29
C ILE A 152 3.95 1.50 10.44
N SER A 153 4.12 0.45 9.65
CA SER A 153 5.21 0.31 8.67
C SER A 153 4.62 0.37 7.27
N THR A 154 5.24 1.13 6.37
CA THR A 154 4.77 1.28 4.99
C THR A 154 5.84 0.85 4.02
N THR A 155 5.51 -0.08 3.14
CA THR A 155 6.39 -0.54 2.07
C THR A 155 5.76 -0.18 0.73
N ILE A 156 6.54 0.46 -0.13
CA ILE A 156 6.08 0.90 -1.45
C ILE A 156 6.77 0.07 -2.52
N HIS A 157 5.96 -0.57 -3.34
CA HIS A 157 6.34 -1.23 -4.58
C HIS A 157 5.64 -0.55 -5.76
N MET A 158 6.11 -0.80 -6.98
CA MET A 158 5.34 -0.48 -8.19
C MET A 158 4.41 -1.65 -8.49
N ALA A 159 3.18 -1.35 -8.91
CA ALA A 159 2.25 -2.40 -9.31
C ALA A 159 2.83 -3.21 -10.47
N ALA A 160 2.59 -4.53 -10.49
CA ALA A 160 3.14 -5.43 -11.50
C ALA A 160 2.85 -4.97 -12.94
N THR A 161 1.68 -4.37 -13.18
CA THR A 161 1.33 -3.80 -14.50
C THR A 161 2.22 -2.61 -14.86
N GLY A 162 2.50 -1.72 -13.89
CA GLY A 162 3.43 -0.62 -14.05
C GLY A 162 4.86 -1.11 -14.29
N GLU A 163 5.30 -2.11 -13.54
CA GLU A 163 6.63 -2.71 -13.70
C GLU A 163 6.85 -3.31 -15.08
N ILE A 164 5.91 -4.12 -15.57
CA ILE A 164 5.99 -4.75 -16.89
C ILE A 164 6.03 -3.68 -17.98
N LEU A 165 5.17 -2.65 -17.89
CA LEU A 165 5.13 -1.59 -18.88
C LEU A 165 6.44 -0.78 -18.89
N LEU A 166 6.96 -0.42 -17.72
CA LEU A 166 8.21 0.32 -17.58
C LEU A 166 9.40 -0.51 -18.09
N ALA A 167 9.42 -1.82 -17.81
CA ALA A 167 10.44 -2.74 -18.31
C ALA A 167 10.41 -2.85 -19.84
N LEU A 168 9.22 -3.01 -20.44
CA LEU A 168 9.07 -3.08 -21.89
C LEU A 168 9.54 -1.79 -22.57
N VAL A 169 9.14 -0.63 -22.06
CA VAL A 169 9.58 0.67 -22.58
C VAL A 169 11.09 0.82 -22.45
N GLY A 170 11.65 0.46 -21.29
CA GLY A 170 13.10 0.50 -21.05
C GLY A 170 13.88 -0.36 -22.06
N ILE A 171 13.44 -1.60 -22.29
CA ILE A 171 14.05 -2.51 -23.26
C ILE A 171 13.93 -1.96 -24.69
N LEU A 172 12.75 -1.50 -25.10
CA LEU A 172 12.53 -0.96 -26.45
C LEU A 172 13.39 0.28 -26.73
N LEU A 173 13.53 1.17 -25.75
CA LEU A 173 14.41 2.34 -25.85
C LEU A 173 15.88 1.93 -25.98
N MET A 174 16.32 0.91 -25.23
CA MET A 174 17.69 0.37 -25.35
C MET A 174 17.94 -0.27 -26.72
N VAL A 175 16.99 -1.07 -27.24
CA VAL A 175 17.09 -1.66 -28.58
C VAL A 175 17.14 -0.57 -29.65
N GLY A 176 16.27 0.44 -29.56
CA GLY A 176 16.27 1.59 -30.48
C GLY A 176 17.59 2.36 -30.44
N ALA A 177 18.17 2.57 -29.26
CA ALA A 177 19.48 3.19 -29.12
C ALA A 177 20.59 2.37 -29.80
N VAL A 178 20.56 1.04 -29.62
CA VAL A 178 21.50 0.11 -30.25
C VAL A 178 21.37 0.14 -31.78
N GLU A 179 20.15 0.12 -32.33
CA GLU A 179 19.94 0.19 -33.79
C GLU A 179 20.52 1.47 -34.41
N MET A 180 20.41 2.60 -33.70
CA MET A 180 20.95 3.89 -34.17
C MET A 180 22.49 3.98 -34.10
N ILE A 181 23.13 3.23 -33.20
CA ILE A 181 24.60 3.18 -33.08
C ILE A 181 25.20 2.13 -34.02
N TYR A 182 24.55 0.97 -34.12
CA TYR A 182 24.91 -0.17 -34.95
C TYR A 182 23.68 -0.65 -35.73
N PRO A 183 23.55 -0.32 -37.02
CA PRO A 183 22.40 -0.76 -37.81
C PRO A 183 22.41 -2.29 -37.92
N ILE A 184 21.41 -2.96 -37.33
CA ILE A 184 21.31 -4.43 -37.23
C ILE A 184 21.36 -5.11 -38.60
N LYS A 185 20.90 -4.42 -39.66
CA LYS A 185 21.01 -4.88 -41.06
C LYS A 185 22.44 -5.18 -41.50
N LEU A 186 23.46 -4.49 -40.97
CA LEU A 186 24.86 -4.78 -41.30
C LEU A 186 25.37 -6.04 -40.59
N PHE A 187 24.89 -6.33 -39.38
CA PHE A 187 25.25 -7.53 -38.62
C PHE A 187 24.60 -8.78 -39.23
N TRP A 188 23.33 -8.71 -39.62
CA TRP A 188 22.63 -9.84 -40.24
C TRP A 188 23.23 -10.22 -41.60
N LYS A 189 23.65 -9.22 -42.39
CA LYS A 189 24.35 -9.47 -43.66
C LYS A 189 25.70 -10.17 -43.44
N LYS A 190 26.40 -9.84 -42.35
CA LYS A 190 27.68 -10.44 -41.98
C LYS A 190 27.54 -11.87 -41.42
N PHE A 191 26.37 -12.24 -40.90
CA PHE A 191 26.05 -13.61 -40.45
C PHE A 191 25.48 -14.49 -41.57
N VAL A 192 24.80 -13.90 -42.55
CA VAL A 192 24.24 -14.62 -43.71
C VAL A 192 25.27 -14.81 -44.83
N ASP A 193 26.22 -13.89 -45.00
CA ASP A 193 27.30 -13.97 -45.99
C ASP A 193 28.58 -14.70 -45.47
N ALA A 194 28.57 -15.26 -44.26
CA ALA A 194 29.67 -16.04 -43.66
C ALA A 194 29.33 -17.53 -43.63
#